data_AF-A0A382ID87-F1
#
_entry.id   AF-A0A382ID87-F1
#
_cell.length_a   1.000
_cell.length_b   1.000
_cell.length_c   1.000
_cell.angle_alpha   90.00
_cell.angle_beta   90.00
_cell.angle_gamma   90.00
#
_symmetry.space_group_name_H-M   'P 1'
#
loop_
_entity.id
_entity.type
_entity.pdbx_description
1 polymer ?
#
loop_
_entity_poly.entity_id
_entity_poly.type
_entity_poly.pdbx_seq_one_letter_code
_entity_poly.pdbx_strand_id
1 'polypeptide(L)'
;MQKNGMLFGFIGLILLCSAFVSYLLRSKAVFTFFFFLASCLSLGAFLALSFQDISRILSSRQAKYSANVTVSILALFGIVVVVNLLVVEKFDKAVDLTTDKWYTLSDQTLSILQKLDHEVKIFAFFSSNPQSEIEKRQYDQVKDLLAMYHR
;
A
#
# COMPACT_ATOMS: atom_id res chain seq x y z
N MET A 1 -1.46 36.16 13.80
CA MET A 1 -1.25 34.70 13.74
C MET A 1 -1.44 34.12 15.14
N GLN A 2 -2.62 33.57 15.46
CA GLN A 2 -2.73 32.74 16.66
C GLN A 2 -2.13 31.38 16.33
N LYS A 3 -0.91 31.16 16.83
CA LYS A 3 -0.02 30.00 16.61
C LYS A 3 -0.71 28.64 16.76
N ASN A 4 -1.84 28.60 17.46
CA ASN A 4 -2.62 27.40 17.74
C ASN A 4 -3.48 26.94 16.54
N GLY A 5 -3.94 27.85 15.67
CA GLY A 5 -4.81 27.48 14.53
C GLY A 5 -4.08 26.63 13.48
N MET A 6 -2.84 26.98 13.16
CA MET A 6 -2.02 26.25 12.18
C MET A 6 -1.69 24.82 12.62
N LEU A 7 -1.53 24.59 13.93
CA LEU A 7 -1.28 23.26 14.49
C LEU A 7 -2.47 22.30 14.28
N PHE A 8 -3.71 22.79 14.46
CA PHE A 8 -4.90 21.96 14.20
C PHE A 8 -5.02 21.52 12.74
N GLY A 9 -4.60 22.35 11.78
CA GLY A 9 -4.58 22.00 10.36
C GLY A 9 -3.58 20.89 10.02
N PHE A 10 -2.36 20.97 10.55
CA PHE A 10 -1.36 19.91 10.35
C PHE A 10 -1.77 18.59 11.00
N ILE A 11 -2.37 18.65 12.20
CA ILE A 11 -2.90 17.47 12.89
C ILE A 11 -4.01 16.81 12.04
N GLY A 12 -4.94 17.59 11.48
CA GLY A 12 -6.00 17.08 10.61
C GLY A 12 -5.47 16.41 9.33
N LEU A 13 -4.43 16.99 8.71
CA LEU A 13 -3.79 16.45 7.51
C LEU A 13 -3.03 15.14 7.79
N ILE A 14 -2.30 15.07 8.90
CA ILE A 14 -1.59 13.86 9.34
C ILE A 14 -2.59 12.73 9.62
N LEU A 15 -3.70 13.04 10.28
CA LEU A 15 -4.78 12.07 10.54
C LEU A 15 -5.44 11.58 9.23
N LEU A 16 -5.60 12.46 8.23
CA LEU A 16 -6.16 12.09 6.93
C LEU A 16 -5.25 11.13 6.15
N CYS A 17 -3.95 11.42 6.11
CA CYS A 17 -2.95 10.54 5.52
C CYS A 17 -2.89 9.18 6.25
N SER A 18 -2.97 9.18 7.58
CA SER A 18 -2.97 7.95 8.38
C SER A 18 -4.21 7.08 8.14
N ALA A 19 -5.39 7.70 7.99
CA ALA A 19 -6.63 7.00 7.62
C ALA A 19 -6.54 6.38 6.21
N PHE A 20 -5.97 7.12 5.25
CA PHE A 20 -5.77 6.64 3.88
C PHE A 20 -4.81 5.45 3.81
N VAL A 21 -3.69 5.52 4.54
CA VAL A 21 -2.74 4.41 4.64
C VAL A 21 -3.36 3.20 5.34
N SER A 22 -4.18 3.41 6.37
CA SER A 22 -4.89 2.33 7.08
C SER A 22 -5.94 1.64 6.21
N TYR A 23 -6.60 2.38 5.32
CA TYR A 23 -7.49 1.83 4.29
C TYR A 23 -6.71 0.96 3.28
N LEU A 24 -5.54 1.43 2.85
CA LEU A 24 -4.67 0.71 1.90
C LEU A 24 -4.14 -0.61 2.47
N LEU A 25 -3.80 -0.64 3.76
CA LEU A 25 -3.24 -1.81 4.46
C LEU A 25 -4.31 -2.86 4.87
N ARG A 26 -5.56 -2.72 4.41
CA ARG A 26 -6.69 -3.63 4.71
C ARG A 26 -6.80 -3.94 6.22
N SER A 27 -6.59 -2.93 7.05
CA SER A 27 -6.79 -3.03 8.50
C SER A 27 -8.28 -3.16 8.84
N LYS A 28 -8.63 -3.50 10.08
CA LYS A 28 -10.03 -3.66 10.51
C LYS A 28 -10.81 -2.35 10.26
N ALA A 29 -11.91 -2.46 9.50
CA ALA A 29 -12.71 -1.32 9.00
C ALA A 29 -13.14 -0.30 10.08
N VAL A 30 -13.29 -0.74 11.34
CA VAL A 30 -13.67 0.11 12.48
C VAL A 30 -12.61 1.18 12.79
N PHE A 31 -11.32 0.83 12.71
CA PHE A 31 -10.24 1.80 12.94
C PHE A 31 -10.18 2.85 11.83
N THR A 32 -10.27 2.43 10.57
CA THR A 32 -10.30 3.34 9.42
C THR A 32 -11.44 4.35 9.50
N PHE A 33 -12.63 3.91 9.93
CA PHE A 33 -13.79 4.79 10.09
C PHE A 33 -13.58 5.86 11.18
N PHE A 34 -13.04 5.47 12.35
CA PHE A 34 -12.84 6.39 13.47
C PHE A 34 -11.79 7.48 13.14
N PHE A 35 -10.68 7.10 12.51
CA PHE A 35 -9.65 8.06 12.08
C PHE A 35 -10.16 9.01 10.99
N PHE A 36 -10.98 8.52 10.06
CA PHE A 36 -11.60 9.34 9.03
C PHE A 36 -12.55 10.40 9.63
N LEU A 37 -13.39 10.00 10.59
CA LEU A 37 -14.33 10.89 11.24
C LEU A 37 -13.62 11.99 12.06
N ALA A 38 -12.57 11.62 12.81
CA ALA A 38 -11.74 12.56 13.56
C ALA A 38 -11.01 13.55 12.64
N SER A 39 -10.52 13.08 11.49
CA SER A 39 -9.88 13.92 10.48
C SER A 39 -10.87 14.91 9.87
N CYS A 40 -12.06 14.46 9.49
CA CYS A 40 -13.09 15.32 8.90
C CYS A 40 -13.52 16.44 9.86
N LEU A 41 -13.68 16.10 11.15
CA LEU A 41 -14.04 17.07 12.20
C LEU A 41 -12.94 18.12 12.41
N SER A 42 -11.68 17.67 12.47
CA SER A 42 -10.52 18.54 12.65
C SER A 42 -10.28 19.46 11.44
N LEU A 43 -10.43 18.93 10.23
CA LEU A 43 -10.29 19.70 8.98
C LEU A 43 -11.40 20.75 8.85
N GLY A 44 -12.65 20.39 9.20
CA GLY A 44 -13.78 21.32 9.20
C GLY A 44 -13.58 22.47 10.19
N ALA A 45 -13.12 22.19 11.41
CA ALA A 45 -12.81 23.21 12.40
C ALA A 45 -11.67 24.14 11.94
N PHE A 46 -10.63 23.59 11.31
CA PHE A 46 -9.52 24.36 10.77
C PHE A 46 -9.97 25.32 9.65
N LEU A 47 -10.77 24.84 8.69
CA LEU A 47 -11.29 25.64 7.59
C LEU A 47 -12.20 26.78 8.08
N ALA A 48 -13.04 26.52 9.08
CA ALA A 48 -13.93 27.53 9.65
C ALA A 48 -13.17 28.64 10.37
N LEU A 49 -12.15 28.30 11.16
CA LEU A 49 -11.39 29.27 11.96
C LEU A 49 -10.37 30.08 11.14
N SER A 50 -9.90 29.56 10.00
CA SER A 50 -8.84 30.17 9.19
C SER A 50 -9.29 30.64 7.79
N PHE A 51 -10.60 30.73 7.56
CA PHE A 51 -11.20 31.06 6.25
C PHE A 51 -10.63 32.33 5.60
N GLN A 52 -10.39 33.38 6.38
CA GLN A 52 -9.87 34.66 5.88
C GLN A 52 -8.38 34.57 5.48
N ASP A 53 -7.58 33.82 6.24
CA ASP A 53 -6.15 33.64 5.98
C ASP A 53 -5.90 32.71 4.79
N ILE A 54 -6.68 31.62 4.68
CA ILE A 54 -6.62 30.68 3.56
C ILE A 54 -6.92 31.39 2.24
N SER A 55 -7.97 32.22 2.18
CA SER A 55 -8.35 32.95 0.97
C SER A 55 -7.26 33.92 0.50
N ARG A 56 -6.60 34.60 1.45
CA ARG A 56 -5.49 35.51 1.15
C ARG A 56 -4.24 34.78 0.66
N ILE A 57 -3.94 33.61 1.23
CA ILE A 57 -2.82 32.77 0.81
C ILE A 57 -3.08 32.15 -0.58
N LEU A 58 -4.30 31.64 -0.83
CA LEU A 58 -4.69 31.08 -2.13
C LEU A 58 -4.70 32.11 -3.27
N SER A 59 -4.98 33.38 -2.95
CA SER A 59 -4.95 34.50 -3.90
C SER A 59 -3.52 34.97 -4.23
N SER A 60 -2.52 34.58 -3.43
CA SER A 60 -1.13 34.95 -3.64
C SER A 60 -0.54 34.30 -4.90
N ARG A 61 0.41 34.98 -5.56
CA ARG A 61 1.11 34.44 -6.73
C ARG A 61 1.82 33.11 -6.43
N GLN A 62 2.30 32.93 -5.19
CA GLN A 62 3.02 31.73 -4.76
C GLN A 62 2.10 30.50 -4.68
N ALA A 63 0.84 30.66 -4.25
CA ALA A 63 -0.14 29.57 -4.23
C ALA A 63 -0.53 29.07 -5.63
N LYS A 64 -0.49 29.95 -6.64
CA LYS A 64 -0.73 29.57 -8.04
C LYS A 64 0.37 28.67 -8.58
N TYR A 65 1.63 28.91 -8.22
CA TYR A 65 2.75 28.04 -8.58
C TYR A 65 2.74 26.71 -7.82
N SER A 66 2.36 26.71 -6.54
CA SER A 66 2.27 25.45 -5.77
C SER A 66 1.14 24.54 -6.24
N ALA A 67 0.03 25.10 -6.75
CA ALA A 67 -1.09 24.30 -7.25
C ALA A 67 -0.68 23.30 -8.34
N ASN A 68 0.15 23.70 -9.29
CA ASN A 68 0.62 22.80 -10.36
C ASN A 68 1.53 21.69 -9.84
N VAL A 69 2.38 22.01 -8.85
CA VAL A 69 3.24 21.03 -8.18
C VAL A 69 2.39 20.04 -7.39
N THR A 70 1.37 20.51 -6.66
CA THR A 70 0.44 19.65 -5.90
C THR A 70 -0.34 18.72 -6.83
N VAL A 71 -0.86 19.23 -7.95
CA VAL A 71 -1.55 18.41 -8.96
C VAL A 71 -0.60 17.36 -9.53
N SER A 72 0.64 17.75 -9.87
CA SER A 72 1.66 16.80 -10.36
C SER A 72 1.98 15.71 -9.35
N ILE A 73 2.12 16.04 -8.06
CA ILE A 73 2.37 15.09 -6.98
C ILE A 73 1.17 14.14 -6.82
N LEU A 74 -0.05 14.67 -6.78
CA LEU A 74 -1.27 13.86 -6.68
C LEU A 74 -1.43 12.94 -7.89
N ALA A 75 -1.13 13.42 -9.10
CA ALA A 75 -1.14 12.61 -10.30
C ALA A 75 -0.11 11.48 -10.22
N LEU A 76 1.12 11.75 -9.76
CA LEU A 76 2.14 10.72 -9.55
C LEU A 76 1.66 9.63 -8.57
N PHE A 77 1.15 10.02 -7.40
CA PHE A 77 0.60 9.06 -6.43
C PHE A 77 -0.59 8.29 -6.99
N GLY A 78 -1.50 8.96 -7.70
CA GLY A 78 -2.62 8.32 -8.38
C GLY A 78 -2.18 7.26 -9.37
N ILE A 79 -1.15 7.55 -10.19
CA ILE A 79 -0.56 6.59 -11.13
C ILE A 79 0.03 5.40 -10.36
N VAL A 80 0.82 5.64 -9.30
CA VAL A 80 1.41 4.57 -8.48
C VAL A 80 0.34 3.65 -7.90
N VAL A 81 -0.77 4.21 -7.38
CA VAL A 81 -1.89 3.42 -6.84
C VAL A 81 -2.56 2.59 -7.93
N VAL A 82 -2.88 3.19 -9.08
CA VAL A 82 -3.53 2.46 -10.20
C VAL A 82 -2.62 1.33 -10.70
N VAL A 83 -1.33 1.61 -10.90
CA VAL A 83 -0.35 0.60 -11.31
C VAL A 83 -0.27 -0.51 -10.26
N ASN A 84 -0.20 -0.16 -8.97
CA ASN A 84 -0.15 -1.15 -7.91
C ASN A 84 -1.39 -2.05 -7.90
N LEU A 85 -2.59 -1.48 -8.02
CA LEU A 85 -3.85 -2.25 -8.09
C LEU A 85 -3.88 -3.19 -9.30
N LEU A 86 -3.47 -2.70 -10.48
CA LEU A 86 -3.38 -3.54 -11.68
C LEU A 86 -2.36 -4.67 -11.53
N VAL A 87 -1.20 -4.38 -10.92
CA VAL A 87 -0.16 -5.38 -10.67
C VAL A 87 -0.65 -6.45 -9.69
N VAL A 88 -1.24 -6.05 -8.57
CA VAL A 88 -1.74 -6.99 -7.55
C VAL A 88 -2.89 -7.86 -8.09
N GLU A 89 -3.77 -7.34 -8.95
CA GLU A 89 -4.89 -8.12 -9.50
C GLU A 89 -4.51 -9.03 -10.68
N LYS A 90 -3.50 -8.66 -11.48
CA LYS A 90 -3.17 -9.36 -12.74
C LYS A 90 -1.85 -10.11 -12.73
N PHE A 91 -0.92 -9.77 -11.84
CA PHE A 91 0.43 -10.34 -11.83
C PHE A 91 0.69 -11.09 -10.53
N ASP A 92 0.27 -12.35 -10.47
CA ASP A 92 0.59 -13.27 -9.36
C ASP A 92 2.00 -13.90 -9.51
N LYS A 93 2.80 -13.43 -10.49
CA LYS A 93 4.15 -13.91 -10.77
C LYS A 93 5.19 -12.97 -10.15
N ALA A 94 5.81 -13.38 -9.06
CA ALA A 94 6.99 -12.72 -8.50
C ALA A 94 8.17 -12.83 -9.48
N VAL A 95 8.69 -11.70 -9.97
CA VAL A 95 9.90 -11.66 -10.80
C VAL A 95 11.09 -11.38 -9.89
N ASP A 96 12.09 -12.26 -9.93
CA ASP A 96 13.34 -12.02 -9.21
C ASP A 96 14.20 -11.03 -10.00
N LEU A 97 14.46 -9.88 -9.39
CA LEU A 97 15.26 -8.78 -9.96
C LEU A 97 16.70 -8.79 -9.44
N THR A 98 17.08 -9.78 -8.63
CA THR A 98 18.46 -9.91 -8.15
C THR A 98 19.38 -10.32 -9.30
N THR A 99 20.60 -9.77 -9.33
CA THR A 99 21.60 -10.03 -10.37
C THR A 99 21.84 -11.53 -10.58
N ASP A 100 21.90 -12.27 -9.48
CA ASP A 100 22.24 -13.69 -9.46
C ASP A 100 21.01 -14.60 -9.28
N LYS A 101 19.80 -14.02 -9.30
CA LYS A 101 18.52 -14.72 -9.16
C LYS A 101 18.40 -15.66 -7.95
N TRP A 102 18.79 -15.19 -6.77
CA TRP A 102 18.83 -15.99 -5.53
C TRP A 102 17.48 -16.57 -5.09
N TYR A 103 16.37 -16.05 -5.60
CA TYR A 103 15.01 -16.45 -5.28
C TYR A 103 14.30 -17.15 -6.45
N THR A 104 15.06 -17.73 -7.37
CA THR A 104 14.54 -18.62 -8.42
C THR A 104 15.33 -19.92 -8.47
N LEU A 105 14.76 -20.94 -9.13
CA LEU A 105 15.47 -22.19 -9.35
C LEU A 105 16.69 -21.96 -10.23
N SER A 106 17.83 -22.56 -9.83
CA SER A 106 19.04 -22.55 -10.65
C SER A 106 18.84 -23.30 -11.96
N ASP A 107 19.62 -22.95 -12.97
CA ASP A 107 19.58 -23.61 -14.29
C ASP A 107 19.84 -25.12 -14.19
N GLN A 108 20.65 -25.55 -13.21
CA GLN A 108 20.90 -26.96 -12.92
C GLN A 108 19.63 -27.67 -12.43
N THR A 109 18.92 -27.08 -11.47
CA THR A 109 17.68 -27.65 -10.93
C THR A 109 16.59 -27.70 -12.00
N LEU A 110 16.45 -26.64 -12.80
CA LEU A 110 15.52 -26.61 -13.93
C LEU A 110 15.83 -27.72 -14.94
N SER A 111 17.11 -27.94 -15.25
CA SER A 111 17.54 -29.01 -16.16
C SER A 111 17.23 -30.42 -15.65
N ILE A 112 17.26 -30.62 -14.33
CA ILE A 112 16.87 -31.88 -13.71
C ILE A 112 15.35 -32.04 -13.81
N LEU A 113 14.59 -31.01 -13.42
CA LEU A 113 13.13 -31.02 -13.44
C LEU A 113 12.56 -31.29 -14.85
N GLN A 114 13.16 -30.71 -15.89
CA GLN A 114 12.77 -30.94 -17.29
C GLN A 114 13.03 -32.36 -17.79
N LYS A 115 13.91 -33.12 -17.13
CA LYS A 115 14.25 -34.50 -17.50
C LYS A 115 13.41 -35.55 -16.78
N LEU A 116 12.54 -35.15 -15.84
CA LEU A 116 11.61 -36.10 -15.24
C LEU A 116 10.60 -36.57 -16.28
N ASP A 117 10.48 -37.88 -16.40
CA ASP A 117 9.58 -38.60 -17.31
C ASP A 117 8.18 -38.82 -16.73
N HIS A 118 7.95 -38.38 -15.49
CA HIS A 118 6.70 -38.56 -14.76
C HIS A 118 6.27 -37.29 -14.04
N GLU A 119 4.95 -37.14 -13.84
CA GLU A 119 4.35 -36.01 -13.13
C GLU A 119 4.64 -36.10 -11.62
N VAL A 120 5.26 -35.08 -11.05
CA VAL A 120 5.52 -34.97 -9.60
C VAL A 120 4.35 -34.25 -8.92
N LYS A 121 3.67 -34.95 -8.01
CA LYS A 121 2.59 -34.36 -7.20
C LYS A 121 3.07 -34.14 -5.77
N ILE A 122 3.02 -32.89 -5.34
CA ILE A 122 3.38 -32.50 -3.97
C ILE A 122 2.09 -32.23 -3.20
N PHE A 123 1.85 -32.99 -2.14
CA PHE A 123 0.74 -32.79 -1.23
C PHE A 123 1.24 -32.14 0.05
N ALA A 124 0.68 -30.99 0.40
CA ALA A 124 0.97 -30.29 1.65
C ALA A 124 -0.34 -30.15 2.46
N PHE A 125 -0.27 -30.50 3.74
CA PHE A 125 -1.43 -30.49 4.63
C PHE A 125 -1.32 -29.32 5.61
N PHE A 126 -2.33 -28.46 5.61
CA PHE A 126 -2.41 -27.28 6.49
C PHE A 126 -3.74 -27.27 7.23
N SER A 127 -3.78 -26.58 8.37
CA SER A 127 -5.03 -26.37 9.11
C SER A 127 -6.00 -25.55 8.27
N SER A 128 -7.24 -26.01 8.15
CA SER A 128 -8.32 -25.28 7.47
C SER A 128 -8.72 -23.98 8.17
N ASN A 129 -8.38 -23.85 9.47
CA ASN A 129 -8.67 -22.66 10.27
C ASN A 129 -7.43 -22.30 11.09
N PRO A 130 -6.46 -21.58 10.50
CA PRO A 130 -5.24 -21.20 11.20
C PRO A 130 -5.58 -20.29 12.38
N GLN A 131 -5.22 -20.70 13.60
CA GLN A 131 -5.55 -19.94 14.82
C GLN A 131 -4.51 -18.87 15.14
N SER A 132 -3.33 -18.97 14.54
CA SER A 132 -2.23 -18.03 14.72
C SER A 132 -1.78 -17.40 13.40
N GLU A 133 -1.33 -16.15 13.47
CA GLU A 133 -0.66 -15.46 12.34
C GLU A 133 0.62 -16.20 11.90
N ILE A 134 1.20 -17.02 12.77
CA ILE A 134 2.37 -17.85 12.46
C ILE A 134 1.97 -18.97 11.49
N GLU A 135 0.86 -19.68 11.76
CA GLU A 135 0.36 -20.74 10.87
C GLU A 135 0.03 -20.21 9.48
N LYS A 136 -0.59 -19.02 9.40
CA LYS A 136 -0.90 -18.38 8.13
C LYS A 136 0.36 -18.05 7.33
N ARG A 137 1.39 -17.48 7.97
CA ARG A 137 2.67 -17.20 7.32
C ARG A 137 3.38 -18.45 6.83
N GLN A 138 3.28 -19.55 7.56
CA GLN A 138 3.85 -20.83 7.12
C GLN A 138 3.16 -21.37 5.86
N TYR A 139 1.83 -21.28 5.80
CA TYR A 139 1.08 -21.61 4.59
C TYR A 139 1.53 -20.77 3.39
N ASP A 140 1.60 -19.44 3.56
CA ASP A 140 2.01 -18.51 2.50
C ASP A 140 3.46 -18.80 2.05
N GLN A 141 4.38 -19.03 2.98
CA GLN A 141 5.78 -19.39 2.68
C GLN A 141 5.88 -20.68 1.86
N VAL A 142 5.17 -21.74 2.24
CA VAL A 142 5.23 -23.00 1.49
C VAL A 142 4.58 -22.83 0.12
N LYS A 143 3.48 -22.09 0.03
CA LYS A 143 2.84 -21.76 -1.25
C LYS A 143 3.81 -21.03 -2.18
N ASP A 144 4.54 -20.03 -1.69
CA ASP A 144 5.53 -19.28 -2.47
C ASP A 144 6.69 -20.18 -2.91
N LEU A 145 7.18 -21.06 -2.04
CA LEU A 145 8.23 -22.02 -2.38
C LEU A 145 7.79 -22.99 -3.47
N LEU A 146 6.57 -23.52 -3.38
CA LEU A 146 6.02 -24.45 -4.35
C LEU A 146 5.70 -23.78 -5.69
N ALA A 147 5.29 -22.50 -5.67
CA ALA A 147 5.04 -21.73 -6.89
C ALA A 147 6.29 -21.61 -7.78
N MET A 148 7.50 -21.68 -7.22
CA MET A 148 8.74 -21.68 -7.99
C MET A 148 8.90 -22.91 -8.90
N TYR A 149 8.34 -24.06 -8.52
CA TYR A 149 8.46 -25.32 -9.25
C TYR A 149 7.41 -25.51 -10.35
N HIS A 150 6.35 -24.70 -10.36
CA HIS A 150 5.26 -24.76 -11.34
C HIS A 150 5.39 -23.66 -12.44
N ARG A 151 6.51 -22.94 -12.48
CA ARG A 151 6.68 -21.75 -13.33
C ARG A 151 7.11 -22.09 -14.76
#